data_AF-A0A1G4TMW4-F1
#
_entry.id   AF-A0A1G4TMW4-F1
#
_cell.length_a   1.000
_cell.length_b   1.000
_cell.length_c   1.000
_cell.angle_alpha   90.00
_cell.angle_beta   90.00
_cell.angle_gamma   90.00
#
_symmetry.space_group_name_H-M   'P 1'
#
loop_
_entity.id
_entity.type
_entity.pdbx_description
1 polymer ?
#
loop_
_entity_poly.entity_id
_entity_poly.type
_entity_poly.pdbx_seq_one_letter_code
_entity_poly.pdbx_strand_id
1 'polypeptide(L)'
;MKRKTSLLLSMIMLIVLFSSVPAFAYQNGLLHGKQMAYGYTLDQSPSFLRTEMTDGNESSYVALSKQVYAWHKFDKVKTINSIKFLVNSNIDILFYDDSKNVIYKHTYVPSDPATVQQINLPSAIANVKTVAIYVPAADVAVHEFDVFENGINVPGIPSNLTAKGGDATVTLDWNSVTDAKGYNIKRATTPGGPYTIVASGVYGTTYTDTTVTNGTTYYYVVRAVTADGESADSNEASATPQRQVTPPSSGRAILVVTLDTGLEKEFDLSMTEVNSFIAWFEGKAAGTGTASYAIDKHENNKGPFKSRKDYVIFDKILTYEVNEYTLVSK
;
A
#
# COMPACT_ATOMS: atom_id res chain seq x y z
N MET A 1 42.48 39.70 30.95
CA MET A 1 42.57 39.00 29.65
C MET A 1 41.44 37.96 29.58
N LYS A 2 40.26 38.34 29.08
CA LYS A 2 39.11 37.42 28.97
C LYS A 2 39.09 36.79 27.58
N ARG A 3 39.23 35.45 27.51
CA ARG A 3 39.09 34.64 26.29
C ARG A 3 37.62 34.68 25.82
N LYS A 4 37.38 35.08 24.57
CA LYS A 4 36.10 34.86 23.88
C LYS A 4 36.15 33.46 23.25
N THR A 5 35.36 32.54 23.78
CA THR A 5 35.05 31.26 23.12
C THR A 5 33.92 31.50 22.12
N SER A 6 34.23 31.26 20.84
CA SER A 6 33.26 31.25 19.73
C SER A 6 32.53 29.91 19.73
N LEU A 7 31.23 29.90 20.01
CA LEU A 7 30.37 28.75 19.69
C LEU A 7 29.94 28.86 18.22
N LEU A 8 30.41 27.93 17.37
CA LEU A 8 29.78 27.67 16.09
C LEU A 8 28.41 27.03 16.35
N LEU A 9 27.35 27.72 15.96
CA LEU A 9 26.01 27.16 15.91
C LEU A 9 25.90 26.33 14.62
N SER A 10 25.98 25.01 14.75
CA SER A 10 25.74 24.07 13.65
C SER A 10 24.26 24.16 13.26
N MET A 11 23.99 24.70 12.08
CA MET A 11 22.66 24.78 11.48
C MET A 11 22.28 23.38 10.98
N ILE A 12 21.60 22.61 11.83
CA ILE A 12 20.94 21.37 11.43
C ILE A 12 19.81 21.76 10.48
N MET A 13 20.04 21.56 9.19
CA MET A 13 19.03 21.62 8.15
C MET A 13 18.06 20.46 8.40
N LEU A 14 16.99 20.75 9.13
CA LEU A 14 15.85 19.85 9.31
C LEU A 14 15.21 19.65 7.92
N ILE A 15 15.51 18.53 7.28
CA ILE A 15 14.78 18.07 6.11
C ILE A 15 13.36 17.80 6.60
N VAL A 16 12.47 18.77 6.39
CA VAL A 16 11.04 18.57 6.54
C VAL A 16 10.68 17.54 5.47
N LEU A 17 10.47 16.29 5.90
CA LEU A 17 9.75 15.30 5.13
C LEU A 17 8.43 15.97 4.75
N PHE A 18 8.26 16.32 3.48
CA PHE A 18 6.93 16.58 2.95
C PHE A 18 6.16 15.29 3.20
N SER A 19 5.31 15.28 4.22
CA SER A 19 4.18 14.38 4.24
C SER A 19 3.44 14.68 2.94
N SER A 20 3.60 13.81 1.94
CA SER A 20 2.83 13.88 0.71
C SER A 20 1.38 14.01 1.13
N VAL A 21 0.77 15.16 0.89
CA VAL A 21 -0.69 15.27 0.93
C VAL A 21 -1.15 14.12 0.04
N PRO A 22 -2.03 13.22 0.52
CA PRO A 22 -2.50 12.15 -0.32
C PRO A 22 -2.94 12.76 -1.63
N ALA A 23 -2.49 12.21 -2.75
CA ALA A 23 -3.09 12.54 -4.04
C ALA A 23 -4.53 12.03 -3.96
N PHE A 24 -5.43 12.81 -3.37
CA PHE A 24 -6.85 12.50 -3.32
C PHE A 24 -7.33 12.55 -4.75
N ALA A 25 -7.85 11.44 -5.25
CA ALA A 25 -8.54 11.43 -6.52
C ALA A 25 -9.78 12.34 -6.46
N TYR A 26 -10.35 12.68 -7.62
CA TYR A 26 -11.64 13.40 -7.73
C TYR A 26 -11.65 14.89 -7.32
N GLN A 27 -10.51 15.59 -7.46
CA GLN A 27 -10.41 17.02 -7.13
C GLN A 27 -11.22 17.94 -8.08
N ASN A 28 -11.68 17.42 -9.22
CA ASN A 28 -12.36 18.19 -10.27
C ASN A 28 -13.89 18.15 -10.17
N GLY A 29 -14.45 17.44 -9.20
CA GLY A 29 -15.90 17.36 -9.05
C GLY A 29 -16.50 18.70 -8.61
N LEU A 30 -17.76 18.91 -8.97
CA LEU A 30 -18.45 20.18 -8.70
C LEU A 30 -18.72 20.40 -7.21
N LEU A 31 -18.79 19.32 -6.44
CA LEU A 31 -19.01 19.35 -5.00
C LEU A 31 -17.71 19.30 -4.22
N HIS A 32 -16.56 19.06 -4.86
CA HIS A 32 -15.29 18.92 -4.18
C HIS A 32 -15.00 20.06 -3.19
N GLY A 33 -14.81 19.69 -1.92
CA GLY A 33 -14.56 20.58 -0.79
C GLY A 33 -15.73 21.50 -0.41
N LYS A 34 -16.93 21.29 -0.96
CA LYS A 34 -18.12 22.10 -0.66
C LYS A 34 -18.87 21.53 0.53
N GLN A 35 -19.33 22.41 1.41
CA GLN A 35 -20.34 22.03 2.40
C GLN A 35 -21.68 21.77 1.70
N MET A 36 -22.38 20.75 2.19
CA MET A 36 -23.72 20.40 1.75
C MET A 36 -24.73 20.95 2.78
N ALA A 37 -25.79 21.59 2.29
CA ALA A 37 -26.95 21.92 3.14
C ALA A 37 -27.69 20.63 3.50
N TYR A 38 -28.31 20.55 4.67
CA TYR A 38 -29.13 19.39 5.04
C TYR A 38 -30.36 19.75 5.88
N GLY A 39 -31.36 18.87 5.84
CA GLY A 39 -32.66 19.05 6.50
C GLY A 39 -33.75 18.11 5.97
N TYR A 40 -34.93 18.17 6.57
CA TYR A 40 -36.08 17.32 6.22
C TYR A 40 -36.84 17.79 4.97
N THR A 41 -36.59 19.02 4.52
CA THR A 41 -37.25 19.59 3.33
C THR A 41 -36.23 20.43 2.56
N LEU A 42 -36.17 20.22 1.25
CA LEU A 42 -35.24 20.89 0.37
C LEU A 42 -35.39 22.43 0.46
N ASP A 43 -34.26 23.14 0.55
CA ASP A 43 -34.16 24.60 0.65
C ASP A 43 -34.84 25.25 1.87
N GLN A 44 -35.24 24.49 2.90
CA GLN A 44 -35.84 25.05 4.11
C GLN A 44 -34.87 25.02 5.28
N SER A 45 -34.55 26.20 5.83
CA SER A 45 -33.74 26.43 7.04
C SER A 45 -32.52 25.48 7.17
N PRO A 46 -31.59 25.50 6.19
CA PRO A 46 -30.54 24.50 6.13
C PRO A 46 -29.56 24.66 7.29
N SER A 47 -29.23 23.54 7.92
CA SER A 47 -27.95 23.39 8.61
C SER A 47 -26.90 22.95 7.58
N PHE A 48 -25.63 23.16 7.88
CA PHE A 48 -24.54 22.79 6.96
C PHE A 48 -23.76 21.62 7.51
N LEU A 49 -23.56 20.63 6.66
CA LEU A 49 -22.66 19.52 6.91
C LEU A 49 -21.22 20.00 6.81
N ARG A 50 -20.34 19.24 7.44
CA ARG A 50 -18.90 19.32 7.18
C ARG A 50 -18.60 18.72 5.79
N THR A 51 -17.35 18.84 5.35
CA THR A 51 -16.94 18.50 3.97
C THR A 51 -16.53 17.04 3.79
N GLU A 52 -16.62 16.17 4.81
CA GLU A 52 -16.14 14.77 4.72
C GLU A 52 -16.90 13.95 3.68
N MET A 53 -18.09 14.37 3.25
CA MET A 53 -18.82 13.70 2.17
C MET A 53 -18.46 14.24 0.78
N THR A 54 -17.58 15.24 0.67
CA THR A 54 -17.17 15.88 -0.59
C THR A 54 -15.67 16.13 -0.67
N ASP A 55 -14.87 15.56 0.23
CA ASP A 55 -13.44 15.85 0.36
C ASP A 55 -12.55 14.91 -0.45
N GLY A 56 -13.12 13.91 -1.14
CA GLY A 56 -12.34 12.93 -1.89
C GLY A 56 -11.73 11.84 -1.02
N ASN A 57 -12.01 11.82 0.30
CA ASN A 57 -11.47 10.84 1.23
C ASN A 57 -12.52 9.78 1.61
N GLU A 58 -12.45 8.64 0.93
CA GLU A 58 -13.37 7.51 1.11
C GLU A 58 -13.29 6.85 2.51
N SER A 59 -12.32 7.24 3.34
CA SER A 59 -12.18 6.74 4.73
C SER A 59 -12.91 7.59 5.78
N SER A 60 -13.25 8.84 5.46
CA SER A 60 -14.10 9.69 6.32
C SER A 60 -15.57 9.55 5.92
N TYR A 61 -16.49 9.99 6.77
CA TYR A 61 -17.91 9.99 6.45
C TYR A 61 -18.72 11.03 7.23
N VAL A 62 -19.87 11.37 6.68
CA VAL A 62 -20.96 12.09 7.35
C VAL A 62 -22.14 11.14 7.58
N ALA A 63 -22.70 11.12 8.78
CA ALA A 63 -23.92 10.38 9.06
C ALA A 63 -25.16 11.22 8.73
N LEU A 64 -26.05 10.68 7.90
CA LEU A 64 -27.36 11.26 7.61
C LEU A 64 -28.45 10.37 8.20
N SER A 65 -29.36 10.97 8.97
CA SER A 65 -30.52 10.25 9.48
C SER A 65 -31.52 9.93 8.37
N LYS A 66 -32.36 8.92 8.58
CA LYS A 66 -33.49 8.65 7.68
C LYS A 66 -34.38 9.88 7.46
N GLN A 67 -34.95 9.96 6.25
CA GLN A 67 -35.82 11.03 5.76
C GLN A 67 -35.17 12.41 5.67
N VAL A 68 -33.84 12.47 5.68
CA VAL A 68 -33.07 13.71 5.52
C VAL A 68 -32.60 13.86 4.08
N TYR A 69 -32.58 15.11 3.61
CA TYR A 69 -31.90 15.54 2.41
C TYR A 69 -30.54 16.13 2.77
N ALA A 70 -29.53 15.87 1.94
CA ALA A 70 -28.29 16.65 1.87
C ALA A 70 -28.16 17.17 0.44
N TRP A 71 -28.02 18.49 0.24
CA TRP A 71 -28.07 19.10 -1.09
C TRP A 71 -27.08 20.24 -1.29
N HIS A 72 -26.80 20.51 -2.57
CA HIS A 72 -26.06 21.67 -3.02
C HIS A 72 -26.81 22.36 -4.15
N LYS A 73 -26.92 23.68 -4.06
CA LYS A 73 -27.53 24.54 -5.08
C LYS A 73 -26.43 25.29 -5.82
N PHE A 74 -26.34 25.09 -7.12
CA PHE A 74 -25.35 25.75 -7.97
C PHE A 74 -25.75 27.21 -8.28
N ASP A 75 -24.77 28.10 -8.37
CA ASP A 75 -24.99 29.50 -8.74
C ASP A 75 -25.61 29.65 -10.14
N LYS A 76 -25.19 28.78 -11.07
CA LYS A 76 -25.73 28.65 -12.42
C LYS A 76 -26.12 27.21 -12.67
N VAL A 77 -27.10 26.99 -13.55
CA VAL A 77 -27.45 25.63 -13.96
C VAL A 77 -26.24 24.91 -14.57
N LYS A 78 -26.16 23.61 -14.33
CA LYS A 78 -25.07 22.72 -14.74
C LYS A 78 -25.60 21.61 -15.64
N THR A 79 -24.72 21.09 -16.48
CA THR A 79 -24.95 19.83 -17.20
C THR A 79 -24.15 18.76 -16.50
N ILE A 80 -24.79 17.68 -16.04
CA ILE A 80 -24.13 16.61 -15.29
C ILE A 80 -24.01 15.38 -16.18
N ASN A 81 -22.78 14.86 -16.31
CA ASN A 81 -22.47 13.68 -17.11
C ASN A 81 -22.18 12.43 -16.28
N SER A 82 -21.83 12.60 -15.01
CA SER A 82 -21.44 11.48 -14.15
C SER A 82 -21.56 11.80 -12.67
N ILE A 83 -21.59 10.74 -11.87
CA ILE A 83 -21.81 10.78 -10.42
C ILE A 83 -20.79 9.84 -9.76
N LYS A 84 -20.21 10.28 -8.65
CA LYS A 84 -19.44 9.43 -7.73
C LYS A 84 -20.10 9.43 -6.36
N PHE A 85 -20.18 8.27 -5.72
CA PHE A 85 -20.55 8.20 -4.31
C PHE A 85 -20.06 6.92 -3.62
N LEU A 86 -19.95 6.97 -2.30
CA LEU A 86 -19.74 5.81 -1.44
C LEU A 86 -20.66 5.91 -0.23
N VAL A 87 -21.58 4.96 -0.09
CA VAL A 87 -22.56 4.89 1.00
C VAL A 87 -22.73 3.45 1.49
N ASN A 88 -23.14 3.29 2.75
CA ASN A 88 -23.36 1.98 3.37
C ASN A 88 -24.83 1.51 3.39
N SER A 89 -25.76 2.34 2.90
CA SER A 89 -27.20 2.04 2.92
C SER A 89 -27.90 2.73 1.74
N ASN A 90 -29.18 2.44 1.55
CA ASN A 90 -29.95 2.89 0.38
C ASN A 90 -30.06 4.40 0.34
N ILE A 91 -29.92 4.98 -0.86
CA ILE A 91 -30.12 6.42 -1.11
C ILE A 91 -30.86 6.65 -2.41
N ASP A 92 -31.48 7.81 -2.51
CA ASP A 92 -31.90 8.41 -3.77
C ASP A 92 -31.01 9.63 -4.07
N ILE A 93 -30.44 9.70 -5.26
CA ILE A 93 -29.75 10.89 -5.77
C ILE A 93 -30.70 11.61 -6.73
N LEU A 94 -31.00 12.86 -6.42
CA LEU A 94 -32.04 13.66 -7.05
C LEU A 94 -31.41 14.91 -7.68
N PHE A 95 -31.80 15.18 -8.93
CA PHE A 95 -31.40 16.38 -9.66
C PHE A 95 -32.62 17.22 -9.94
N TYR A 96 -32.53 18.52 -9.63
CA TYR A 96 -33.62 19.46 -9.77
C TYR A 96 -33.27 20.56 -10.76
N ASP A 97 -34.25 21.01 -11.53
CA ASP A 97 -34.15 22.25 -12.31
C ASP A 97 -34.30 23.50 -11.42
N ASP A 98 -34.19 24.69 -12.03
CA ASP A 98 -34.32 25.97 -11.31
C ASP A 98 -35.74 26.22 -10.75
N SER A 99 -36.75 25.52 -11.32
CA SER A 99 -38.14 25.53 -10.85
C SER A 99 -38.40 24.49 -9.75
N LYS A 100 -37.37 23.78 -9.28
CA LYS A 100 -37.43 22.71 -8.26
C LYS A 100 -38.18 21.45 -8.71
N ASN A 101 -38.32 21.21 -10.01
CA ASN A 101 -38.82 19.93 -10.51
C ASN A 101 -37.68 18.90 -10.51
N VAL A 102 -37.97 17.67 -10.08
CA VAL A 102 -37.02 16.56 -10.24
C VAL A 102 -36.92 16.22 -11.72
N ILE A 103 -35.74 16.42 -12.30
CA ILE A 103 -35.45 16.13 -13.71
C ILE A 103 -34.69 14.82 -13.90
N TYR A 104 -34.08 14.29 -12.84
CA TYR A 104 -33.50 12.95 -12.83
C TYR A 104 -33.45 12.39 -11.41
N LYS A 105 -33.60 11.07 -11.29
CA LYS A 105 -33.50 10.31 -10.05
C LYS A 105 -32.69 9.04 -10.28
N HIS A 106 -31.71 8.81 -9.42
CA HIS A 106 -30.98 7.54 -9.33
C HIS A 106 -31.21 6.92 -7.96
N THR A 107 -31.76 5.71 -7.91
CA THR A 107 -31.91 4.94 -6.67
C THR A 107 -30.78 3.94 -6.56
N TYR A 108 -30.09 3.94 -5.43
CA TYR A 108 -28.99 3.03 -5.17
C TYR A 108 -29.26 2.16 -3.94
N VAL A 109 -28.93 0.87 -4.07
CA VAL A 109 -28.94 -0.15 -3.02
C VAL A 109 -27.54 -0.77 -3.00
N PRO A 110 -26.75 -0.61 -1.93
CA PRO A 110 -25.39 -1.12 -1.89
C PRO A 110 -25.32 -2.64 -1.89
N SER A 111 -24.26 -3.17 -2.53
CA SER A 111 -23.78 -4.53 -2.30
C SER A 111 -23.01 -4.61 -0.97
N ASP A 112 -22.87 -5.81 -0.41
CA ASP A 112 -21.99 -6.08 0.75
C ASP A 112 -20.71 -6.79 0.26
N PRO A 113 -19.50 -6.24 0.48
CA PRO A 113 -19.20 -4.94 1.09
C PRO A 113 -19.55 -3.75 0.19
N ALA A 114 -19.76 -2.58 0.82
CA ALA A 114 -20.01 -1.33 0.09
C ALA A 114 -18.79 -0.95 -0.75
N THR A 115 -19.01 -0.66 -2.03
CA THR A 115 -17.97 -0.27 -2.98
C THR A 115 -18.24 1.14 -3.51
N VAL A 116 -17.16 1.83 -3.86
CA VAL A 116 -17.25 3.14 -4.51
C VAL A 116 -17.98 3.00 -5.82
N GLN A 117 -18.99 3.83 -6.02
CA GLN A 117 -19.73 3.92 -7.27
C GLN A 117 -19.19 5.08 -8.09
N GLN A 118 -18.89 4.81 -9.35
CA GLN A 118 -18.58 5.80 -10.37
C GLN A 118 -19.48 5.51 -11.58
N ILE A 119 -20.41 6.42 -11.87
CA ILE A 119 -21.43 6.21 -12.88
C ILE A 119 -21.28 7.28 -13.95
N ASN A 120 -20.88 6.86 -15.15
CA ASN A 120 -21.08 7.67 -16.36
C ASN A 120 -22.55 7.53 -16.79
N LEU A 121 -23.27 8.64 -16.85
CA LEU A 121 -24.68 8.63 -17.18
C LEU A 121 -24.87 8.31 -18.66
N PRO A 122 -25.87 7.48 -19.05
CA PRO A 122 -26.15 7.19 -20.44
C PRO A 122 -26.49 8.42 -21.29
N SER A 123 -26.96 9.49 -20.63
CA SER A 123 -27.23 10.79 -21.24
C SER A 123 -27.01 11.88 -20.21
N ALA A 124 -26.42 13.00 -20.64
CA ALA A 124 -26.18 14.14 -19.79
C ALA A 124 -27.50 14.73 -19.25
N ILE A 125 -27.53 15.08 -17.97
CA ILE A 125 -28.66 15.76 -17.34
C ILE A 125 -28.42 17.26 -17.47
N ALA A 126 -29.14 17.92 -18.38
CA ALA A 126 -29.05 19.36 -18.57
C ALA A 126 -29.87 20.13 -17.52
N ASN A 127 -29.56 21.42 -17.34
CA ASN A 127 -30.32 22.37 -16.52
C ASN A 127 -30.40 22.04 -15.01
N VAL A 128 -29.42 21.31 -14.47
CA VAL A 128 -29.37 20.99 -13.04
C VAL A 128 -29.07 22.26 -12.23
N LYS A 129 -30.01 22.70 -11.40
CA LYS A 129 -29.80 23.78 -10.44
C LYS A 129 -29.40 23.27 -9.06
N THR A 130 -29.98 22.15 -8.64
CA THR A 130 -29.72 21.55 -7.32
C THR A 130 -29.51 20.06 -7.47
N VAL A 131 -28.53 19.54 -6.75
CA VAL A 131 -28.31 18.10 -6.58
C VAL A 131 -28.51 17.74 -5.10
N ALA A 132 -29.16 16.61 -4.83
CA ALA A 132 -29.42 16.15 -3.47
C ALA A 132 -29.24 14.63 -3.32
N ILE A 133 -28.79 14.21 -2.15
CA ILE A 133 -29.02 12.86 -1.61
C ILE A 133 -30.26 12.92 -0.72
N TYR A 134 -31.17 11.97 -0.88
CA TYR A 134 -32.28 11.69 0.03
C TYR A 134 -32.12 10.31 0.65
N VAL A 135 -32.28 10.24 1.97
CA VAL A 135 -32.18 8.99 2.74
C VAL A 135 -33.58 8.42 2.98
N PRO A 136 -34.01 7.34 2.31
CA PRO A 136 -35.41 6.93 2.34
C PRO A 136 -35.84 6.20 3.62
N ALA A 137 -34.99 5.34 4.21
CA ALA A 137 -35.47 4.33 5.15
C ALA A 137 -34.61 4.14 6.43
N ALA A 138 -33.28 4.13 6.30
CA ALA A 138 -32.36 3.90 7.40
C ALA A 138 -31.23 4.92 7.38
N ASP A 139 -30.62 5.19 8.52
CA ASP A 139 -29.48 6.10 8.60
C ASP A 139 -28.35 5.62 7.67
N VAL A 140 -27.67 6.58 7.03
CA VAL A 140 -26.63 6.34 6.03
C VAL A 140 -25.34 7.01 6.47
N ALA A 141 -24.23 6.28 6.40
CA ALA A 141 -22.90 6.88 6.35
C ALA A 141 -22.58 7.21 4.89
N VAL A 142 -22.44 8.51 4.59
CA VAL A 142 -21.98 8.99 3.29
C VAL A 142 -20.50 9.30 3.38
N HIS A 143 -19.69 8.42 2.80
CA HIS A 143 -18.24 8.56 2.77
C HIS A 143 -17.79 9.50 1.65
N GLU A 144 -18.58 9.61 0.59
CA GLU A 144 -18.25 10.44 -0.55
C GLU A 144 -19.49 10.69 -1.42
N PHE A 145 -19.58 11.89 -2.00
CA PHE A 145 -20.55 12.28 -3.00
C PHE A 145 -20.05 13.42 -3.88
N ASP A 146 -19.99 13.21 -5.19
CA ASP A 146 -19.66 14.25 -6.15
C ASP A 146 -20.36 14.05 -7.51
N VAL A 147 -20.45 15.13 -8.30
CA VAL A 147 -21.03 15.15 -9.65
C VAL A 147 -20.13 15.94 -10.59
N PHE A 148 -20.10 15.57 -11.87
CA PHE A 148 -19.13 16.14 -12.82
C PHE A 148 -19.82 16.60 -14.10
N GLU A 149 -19.33 17.71 -14.68
CA GLU A 149 -19.80 18.20 -16.00
C GLU A 149 -19.23 17.41 -17.17
N ASN A 150 -18.10 16.73 -16.97
CA ASN A 150 -17.52 15.82 -17.95
C ASN A 150 -17.64 14.38 -17.42
N GLY A 151 -17.62 13.38 -18.30
CA GLY A 151 -17.57 11.99 -17.87
C GLY A 151 -16.37 11.74 -16.93
N ILE A 152 -16.50 10.80 -16.00
CA ILE A 152 -15.37 10.37 -15.16
C ILE A 152 -14.43 9.55 -16.05
N ASN A 153 -13.19 10.01 -16.23
CA ASN A 153 -12.12 9.21 -16.83
C ASN A 153 -11.46 8.35 -15.76
N VAL A 154 -12.08 7.20 -15.47
CA VAL A 154 -11.52 6.19 -14.57
C VAL A 154 -10.31 5.59 -15.28
N PRO A 155 -9.11 5.66 -14.68
CA PRO A 155 -7.94 5.04 -15.30
C PRO A 155 -8.13 3.52 -15.38
N GLY A 156 -7.47 2.90 -16.36
CA GLY A 156 -7.35 1.45 -16.42
C GLY A 156 -6.77 0.86 -15.13
N ILE A 157 -7.06 -0.42 -14.87
CA ILE A 157 -6.51 -1.11 -13.71
C ILE A 157 -5.04 -1.44 -13.98
N PRO A 158 -4.08 -1.11 -13.08
CA PRO A 158 -2.71 -1.57 -13.21
C PRO A 158 -2.65 -3.11 -13.27
N SER A 159 -1.89 -3.64 -14.22
CA SER A 159 -1.74 -5.08 -14.44
C SER A 159 -0.31 -5.54 -14.22
N ASN A 160 -0.11 -6.84 -14.04
CA ASN A 160 1.22 -7.46 -13.87
C ASN A 160 2.00 -6.86 -12.69
N LEU A 161 1.30 -6.55 -11.59
CA LEU A 161 2.00 -6.19 -10.36
C LEU A 161 2.86 -7.38 -9.91
N THR A 162 4.13 -7.12 -9.67
CA THR A 162 5.09 -8.05 -9.10
C THR A 162 5.71 -7.46 -7.84
N ALA A 163 6.15 -8.32 -6.92
CA ALA A 163 6.83 -7.93 -5.69
C ALA A 163 8.09 -8.78 -5.51
N LYS A 164 9.21 -8.13 -5.20
CA LYS A 164 10.50 -8.77 -4.96
C LYS A 164 11.05 -8.34 -3.61
N GLY A 165 11.28 -9.31 -2.72
CA GLY A 165 11.93 -9.10 -1.43
C GLY A 165 13.43 -8.86 -1.58
N GLY A 166 13.96 -7.95 -0.77
CA GLY A 166 15.38 -7.71 -0.52
C GLY A 166 15.64 -7.56 0.98
N ASP A 167 16.83 -7.10 1.35
CA ASP A 167 17.15 -6.84 2.76
C ASP A 167 16.38 -5.60 3.24
N ALA A 168 15.46 -5.78 4.18
CA ALA A 168 14.57 -4.76 4.74
C ALA A 168 13.81 -3.94 3.66
N THR A 169 13.59 -4.52 2.49
CA THR A 169 12.99 -3.84 1.34
C THR A 169 12.09 -4.77 0.52
N VAL A 170 11.00 -4.25 -0.02
CA VAL A 170 10.23 -4.90 -1.09
C VAL A 170 10.17 -3.94 -2.28
N THR A 171 10.62 -4.40 -3.45
CA THR A 171 10.51 -3.64 -4.70
C THR A 171 9.32 -4.15 -5.49
N LEU A 172 8.46 -3.23 -5.90
CA LEU A 172 7.27 -3.45 -6.71
C LEU A 172 7.49 -2.94 -8.13
N ASP A 173 6.91 -3.62 -9.10
CA ASP A 173 6.88 -3.22 -10.51
C ASP A 173 5.53 -3.60 -11.14
N TRP A 174 4.97 -2.75 -11.99
CA TRP A 174 3.68 -2.97 -12.65
C TRP A 174 3.64 -2.34 -14.05
N ASN A 175 2.60 -2.64 -14.84
CA ASN A 175 2.42 -2.00 -16.14
C ASN A 175 1.87 -0.57 -16.02
N SER A 176 2.35 0.33 -16.86
CA SER A 176 1.81 1.69 -16.97
C SER A 176 0.36 1.69 -17.42
N VAL A 177 -0.44 2.55 -16.82
CA VAL A 177 -1.82 2.85 -17.21
C VAL A 177 -1.88 4.17 -17.95
N THR A 178 -2.53 4.20 -19.12
CA THR A 178 -2.75 5.42 -19.90
C THR A 178 -3.53 6.46 -19.08
N ASP A 179 -3.14 7.73 -19.22
CA ASP A 179 -3.70 8.90 -18.52
C ASP A 179 -3.53 8.93 -16.99
N ALA A 180 -2.94 7.91 -16.38
CA ALA A 180 -2.61 7.92 -14.96
C ALA A 180 -1.67 9.10 -14.62
N LYS A 181 -2.06 9.87 -13.62
CA LYS A 181 -1.28 10.97 -13.02
C LYS A 181 -0.38 10.50 -11.89
N GLY A 182 -0.62 9.30 -11.38
CA GLY A 182 0.20 8.63 -10.37
C GLY A 182 -0.45 7.31 -9.94
N TYR A 183 0.14 6.68 -8.92
CA TYR A 183 -0.35 5.43 -8.36
C TYR A 183 -0.40 5.48 -6.83
N ASN A 184 -1.43 4.85 -6.27
CA ASN A 184 -1.56 4.63 -4.83
C ASN A 184 -1.20 3.18 -4.52
N ILE A 185 -0.21 3.01 -3.64
CA ILE A 185 0.36 1.72 -3.26
C ILE A 185 -0.23 1.33 -1.92
N LYS A 186 -0.79 0.12 -1.85
CA LYS A 186 -1.41 -0.39 -0.63
C LYS A 186 -0.79 -1.70 -0.22
N ARG A 187 -0.75 -1.92 1.09
CA ARG A 187 -0.13 -3.08 1.73
C ARG A 187 -1.02 -3.68 2.80
N ALA A 188 -0.99 -5.01 2.90
CA ALA A 188 -1.56 -5.79 3.98
C ALA A 188 -0.55 -6.85 4.47
N THR A 189 -0.78 -7.40 5.65
CA THR A 189 -0.05 -8.56 6.21
C THR A 189 -0.86 -9.86 6.08
N THR A 190 -2.06 -9.79 5.53
CA THR A 190 -2.98 -10.92 5.32
C THR A 190 -3.39 -10.93 3.84
N PRO A 191 -3.45 -12.10 3.18
CA PRO A 191 -3.94 -12.20 1.81
C PRO A 191 -5.36 -11.62 1.69
N GLY A 192 -5.61 -10.83 0.65
CA GLY A 192 -6.89 -10.19 0.40
C GLY A 192 -7.17 -8.94 1.24
N GLY A 193 -6.26 -8.54 2.13
CA GLY A 193 -6.38 -7.33 2.94
C GLY A 193 -6.79 -7.58 4.40
N PRO A 194 -7.25 -6.52 5.12
CA PRO A 194 -7.47 -5.16 4.64
C PRO A 194 -6.16 -4.46 4.27
N TYR A 195 -6.17 -3.72 3.16
CA TYR A 195 -5.01 -2.97 2.70
C TYR A 195 -5.00 -1.55 3.25
N THR A 196 -3.80 -1.08 3.59
CA THR A 196 -3.53 0.31 4.01
C THR A 196 -2.64 0.98 2.98
N ILE A 197 -2.86 2.27 2.71
CA ILE A 197 -2.01 3.03 1.79
C ILE A 197 -0.63 3.21 2.44
N VAL A 198 0.42 2.78 1.75
CA VAL A 198 1.82 2.96 2.17
C VAL A 198 2.54 4.04 1.39
N ALA A 199 2.07 4.35 0.18
CA ALA A 199 2.52 5.50 -0.60
C ALA A 199 1.38 5.97 -1.52
N SER A 200 1.34 7.27 -1.79
CA SER A 200 0.32 7.88 -2.65
C SER A 200 0.97 8.80 -3.68
N GLY A 201 0.34 8.93 -4.85
CA GLY A 201 0.86 9.78 -5.93
C GLY A 201 2.24 9.35 -6.45
N VAL A 202 2.56 8.05 -6.41
CA VAL A 202 3.82 7.52 -6.94
C VAL A 202 3.86 7.76 -8.44
N TYR A 203 4.93 8.41 -8.91
CA TYR A 203 5.18 8.62 -10.34
C TYR A 203 6.02 7.47 -10.91
N GLY A 204 5.69 7.05 -12.13
CA GLY A 204 6.32 5.88 -12.76
C GLY A 204 5.62 4.58 -12.37
N THR A 205 6.28 3.45 -12.64
CA THR A 205 5.68 2.11 -12.54
C THR A 205 6.42 1.19 -11.57
N THR A 206 7.18 1.76 -10.65
CA THR A 206 7.94 1.03 -9.63
C THR A 206 7.87 1.76 -8.30
N TYR A 207 7.95 1.00 -7.20
CA TYR A 207 8.02 1.53 -5.84
C TYR A 207 8.83 0.58 -4.95
N THR A 208 9.67 1.13 -4.09
CA THR A 208 10.39 0.35 -3.07
C THR A 208 9.85 0.68 -1.69
N ASP A 209 9.21 -0.30 -1.05
CA ASP A 209 8.81 -0.21 0.34
C ASP A 209 10.00 -0.56 1.24
N THR A 210 10.50 0.44 1.97
CA THR A 210 11.61 0.32 2.93
C THR A 210 11.13 0.24 4.38
N THR A 211 9.82 0.12 4.61
CA THR A 211 9.19 0.10 5.96
C THR A 211 8.83 -1.32 6.40
N VAL A 212 9.36 -2.32 5.70
CA VAL A 212 9.08 -3.73 5.88
C VAL A 212 10.10 -4.40 6.79
N THR A 213 9.67 -5.44 7.49
CA THR A 213 10.54 -6.25 8.35
C THR A 213 10.89 -7.57 7.68
N ASN A 214 12.17 -7.94 7.69
CA ASN A 214 12.62 -9.23 7.17
C ASN A 214 11.86 -10.41 7.83
N GLY A 215 11.57 -11.44 7.03
CA GLY A 215 10.83 -12.63 7.47
C GLY A 215 9.30 -12.46 7.55
N THR A 216 8.77 -11.25 7.38
CA THR A 216 7.32 -11.00 7.35
C THR A 216 6.80 -10.95 5.92
N THR A 217 5.82 -11.79 5.56
CA THR A 217 5.19 -11.71 4.23
C THR A 217 4.24 -10.52 4.15
N TYR A 218 4.37 -9.73 3.09
CA TYR A 218 3.49 -8.60 2.79
C TYR A 218 2.77 -8.82 1.46
N TYR A 219 1.55 -8.31 1.36
CA TYR A 219 0.67 -8.38 0.20
C TYR A 219 0.39 -6.97 -0.29
N TYR A 220 0.52 -6.73 -1.60
CA TYR A 220 0.43 -5.43 -2.21
C TYR A 220 -0.60 -5.42 -3.33
N VAL A 221 -1.29 -4.28 -3.43
CA VAL A 221 -2.10 -3.89 -4.59
C VAL A 221 -1.80 -2.45 -4.96
N VAL A 222 -2.00 -2.11 -6.23
CA VAL A 222 -1.76 -0.78 -6.78
C VAL A 222 -3.02 -0.27 -7.47
N ARG A 223 -3.35 1.00 -7.25
CA ARG A 223 -4.39 1.71 -8.01
C ARG A 223 -3.77 2.81 -8.85
N ALA A 224 -4.21 2.95 -10.10
CA ALA A 224 -3.91 4.12 -10.90
C ALA A 224 -4.81 5.28 -10.47
N VAL A 225 -4.27 6.50 -10.53
CA VAL A 225 -4.96 7.73 -10.12
C VAL A 225 -4.99 8.70 -11.30
N THR A 226 -6.16 9.24 -11.61
CA THR A 226 -6.36 10.41 -12.48
C THR A 226 -6.90 11.57 -11.64
N ALA A 227 -7.04 12.75 -12.27
CA ALA A 227 -7.70 13.87 -11.60
C ALA A 227 -9.18 13.59 -11.29
N ASP A 228 -9.78 12.67 -12.05
CA ASP A 228 -11.20 12.34 -12.00
C ASP A 228 -11.48 11.04 -11.23
N GLY A 229 -10.46 10.29 -10.80
CA GLY A 229 -10.69 9.09 -9.99
C GLY A 229 -9.54 8.12 -9.83
N GLU A 230 -9.81 7.02 -9.13
CA GLU A 230 -8.90 5.88 -9.03
C GLU A 230 -9.45 4.66 -9.76
N SER A 231 -8.57 3.78 -10.22
CA SER A 231 -8.94 2.46 -10.71
C SER A 231 -9.35 1.53 -9.56
N ALA A 232 -9.89 0.35 -9.89
CA ALA A 232 -9.90 -0.77 -8.95
C ALA A 232 -8.46 -1.21 -8.58
N ASP A 233 -8.33 -2.00 -7.52
CA ASP A 233 -7.05 -2.61 -7.14
C ASP A 233 -6.55 -3.56 -8.25
N SER A 234 -5.23 -3.56 -8.47
CA SER A 234 -4.54 -4.50 -9.36
C SER A 234 -4.70 -5.95 -8.92
N ASN A 235 -4.06 -6.88 -9.66
CA ASN A 235 -3.75 -8.18 -9.08
C ASN A 235 -2.94 -8.01 -7.77
N GLU A 236 -3.17 -8.88 -6.80
CA GLU A 236 -2.35 -8.95 -5.59
C GLU A 236 -0.97 -9.53 -5.93
N ALA A 237 0.08 -8.98 -5.34
CA ALA A 237 1.43 -9.54 -5.37
C ALA A 237 1.98 -9.61 -3.94
N SER A 238 2.78 -10.63 -3.63
CA SER A 238 3.35 -10.79 -2.30
C SER A 238 4.85 -11.03 -2.34
N ALA A 239 5.53 -10.62 -1.27
CA ALA A 239 6.94 -10.87 -1.06
C ALA A 239 7.26 -10.99 0.43
N THR A 240 8.26 -11.80 0.75
CA THR A 240 8.87 -11.88 2.07
C THR A 240 10.29 -11.29 1.95
N PRO A 241 10.53 -10.05 2.43
CA PRO A 241 11.87 -9.48 2.46
C PRO A 241 12.76 -10.33 3.36
N GLN A 242 14.00 -10.51 2.95
CA GLN A 242 14.99 -11.31 3.66
C GLN A 242 16.36 -10.69 3.41
N ARG A 243 17.21 -10.74 4.44
CA ARG A 243 18.60 -10.32 4.31
C ARG A 243 19.29 -11.20 3.27
N GLN A 244 19.67 -10.61 2.15
CA GLN A 244 20.46 -11.32 1.15
C GLN A 244 21.92 -11.38 1.64
N VAL A 245 22.31 -12.51 2.21
CA VAL A 245 23.73 -12.88 2.28
C VAL A 245 24.11 -13.40 0.90
N THR A 246 24.77 -12.58 0.08
CA THR A 246 25.42 -13.07 -1.14
C THR A 246 26.55 -14.01 -0.72
N PRO A 247 26.42 -15.32 -0.93
CA PRO A 247 27.45 -16.25 -0.53
C PRO A 247 28.64 -16.07 -1.49
N PRO A 248 29.87 -16.22 -1.01
CA PRO A 248 31.03 -16.12 -1.89
C PRO A 248 31.05 -17.21 -2.96
N SER A 249 31.58 -16.89 -4.16
CA SER A 249 31.31 -17.65 -5.38
C SER A 249 32.49 -18.44 -5.96
N SER A 250 33.68 -18.40 -5.36
CA SER A 250 34.82 -19.22 -5.80
C SER A 250 35.85 -19.45 -4.70
N GLY A 251 36.48 -20.63 -4.65
CA GLY A 251 37.59 -20.92 -3.74
C GLY A 251 37.25 -21.87 -2.58
N ARG A 252 38.02 -21.77 -1.50
CA ARG A 252 37.80 -22.47 -0.23
C ARG A 252 37.66 -21.43 0.89
N ALA A 253 37.03 -21.80 1.99
CA ALA A 253 36.97 -20.94 3.16
C ALA A 253 37.07 -21.76 4.45
N ILE A 254 37.56 -21.09 5.50
CA ILE A 254 37.42 -21.57 6.87
C ILE A 254 36.08 -21.06 7.41
N LEU A 255 35.15 -21.98 7.62
CA LEU A 255 33.91 -21.74 8.33
C LEU A 255 34.15 -21.94 9.83
N VAL A 256 34.00 -20.88 10.62
CA VAL A 256 34.04 -20.94 12.09
C VAL A 256 32.61 -20.89 12.61
N VAL A 257 32.20 -21.88 13.39
CA VAL A 257 30.89 -21.92 14.05
C VAL A 257 31.11 -21.77 15.55
N THR A 258 30.61 -20.68 16.12
CA THR A 258 30.65 -20.42 17.56
C THR A 258 29.33 -20.87 18.17
N LEU A 259 29.38 -21.80 19.13
CA LEU A 259 28.20 -22.31 19.81
C LEU A 259 27.74 -21.38 20.96
N ASP A 260 26.52 -21.59 21.46
CA ASP A 260 25.96 -20.89 22.64
C ASP A 260 26.80 -21.05 23.91
N THR A 261 27.62 -22.11 23.97
CA THR A 261 28.62 -22.35 25.02
C THR A 261 29.90 -21.54 24.87
N GLY A 262 30.09 -20.83 23.75
CA GLY A 262 31.34 -20.21 23.36
C GLY A 262 32.36 -21.17 22.73
N LEU A 263 32.04 -22.46 22.58
CA LEU A 263 32.90 -23.40 21.87
C LEU A 263 32.93 -23.08 20.38
N GLU A 264 34.13 -22.93 19.83
CA GLU A 264 34.33 -22.73 18.40
C GLU A 264 34.66 -24.05 17.69
N LYS A 265 34.09 -24.22 16.51
CA LYS A 265 34.40 -25.30 15.59
C LYS A 265 34.79 -24.74 14.24
N GLU A 266 35.98 -25.08 13.77
CA GLU A 266 36.49 -24.65 12.48
C GLU A 266 36.41 -25.77 11.43
N PHE A 267 36.02 -25.40 10.21
CA PHE A 267 35.88 -26.31 9.09
C PHE A 267 36.50 -25.69 7.83
N ASP A 268 37.43 -26.42 7.21
CA ASP A 268 37.99 -26.05 5.91
C ASP A 268 37.17 -26.69 4.77
N LEU A 269 36.36 -25.87 4.10
CA LEU A 269 35.30 -26.32 3.19
C LEU A 269 35.46 -25.68 1.80
N SER A 270 34.93 -26.35 0.77
CA SER A 270 34.71 -25.69 -0.51
C SER A 270 33.64 -24.60 -0.37
N MET A 271 33.68 -23.56 -1.21
CA MET A 271 32.61 -22.54 -1.18
C MET A 271 31.22 -23.14 -1.46
N THR A 272 31.11 -24.21 -2.23
CA THR A 272 29.85 -24.93 -2.42
C THR A 272 29.26 -25.45 -1.10
N GLU A 273 30.10 -25.99 -0.23
CA GLU A 273 29.69 -26.53 1.07
C GLU A 273 29.37 -25.42 2.08
N VAL A 274 30.16 -24.34 2.08
CA VAL A 274 29.89 -23.14 2.89
C VAL A 274 28.55 -22.53 2.49
N ASN A 275 28.29 -22.39 1.19
CA ASN A 275 27.04 -21.83 0.68
C ASN A 275 25.84 -22.73 1.04
N SER A 276 26.05 -24.05 1.06
CA SER A 276 25.02 -25.00 1.51
C SER A 276 24.75 -24.89 3.01
N PHE A 277 25.78 -24.65 3.84
CA PHE A 277 25.62 -24.37 5.27
C PHE A 277 24.87 -23.06 5.52
N ILE A 278 25.23 -21.97 4.83
CA ILE A 278 24.57 -20.67 4.96
C ILE A 278 23.10 -20.79 4.57
N ALA A 279 22.81 -21.41 3.42
CA ALA A 279 21.43 -21.62 2.98
C ALA A 279 20.60 -22.43 3.98
N TRP A 280 21.18 -23.45 4.61
CA TRP A 280 20.52 -24.17 5.68
C TRP A 280 20.25 -23.29 6.90
N PHE A 281 21.26 -22.55 7.37
CA PHE A 281 21.16 -21.72 8.58
C PHE A 281 20.08 -20.64 8.41
N GLU A 282 20.10 -19.91 7.30
CA GLU A 282 19.12 -18.87 6.98
C GLU A 282 17.72 -19.45 6.72
N GLY A 283 17.64 -20.59 6.01
CA GLY A 283 16.39 -21.31 5.83
C GLY A 283 15.76 -21.69 7.17
N LYS A 284 16.59 -22.11 8.13
CA LYS A 284 16.14 -22.43 9.49
C LYS A 284 15.73 -21.21 10.30
N ALA A 285 16.46 -20.10 10.21
CA ALA A 285 16.07 -18.82 10.79
C ALA A 285 14.74 -18.30 10.23
N ALA A 286 14.44 -18.59 8.95
CA ALA A 286 13.16 -18.28 8.31
C ALA A 286 12.03 -19.28 8.63
N GLY A 287 12.24 -20.23 9.54
CA GLY A 287 11.22 -21.19 9.97
C GLY A 287 11.06 -22.43 9.08
N THR A 288 11.97 -22.66 8.13
CA THR A 288 11.95 -23.82 7.22
C THR A 288 13.12 -24.78 7.51
N GLY A 289 13.17 -25.94 6.85
CA GLY A 289 14.34 -26.83 6.92
C GLY A 289 14.54 -27.60 8.24
N THR A 290 15.63 -28.35 8.29
CA THR A 290 15.96 -29.27 9.40
C THR A 290 16.60 -28.53 10.57
N ALA A 291 16.39 -29.02 11.80
CA ALA A 291 17.01 -28.44 13.01
C ALA A 291 18.53 -28.67 13.11
N SER A 292 19.07 -29.61 12.34
CA SER A 292 20.49 -29.91 12.28
C SER A 292 21.02 -29.94 10.86
N TYR A 293 22.32 -29.71 10.74
CA TYR A 293 23.07 -29.80 9.48
C TYR A 293 24.35 -30.59 9.67
N ALA A 294 24.67 -31.40 8.67
CA ALA A 294 25.83 -32.26 8.68
C ALA A 294 26.94 -31.64 7.83
N ILE A 295 28.07 -31.34 8.46
CA ILE A 295 29.28 -30.86 7.81
C ILE A 295 30.21 -32.06 7.60
N ASP A 296 30.59 -32.34 6.35
CA ASP A 296 31.55 -33.41 6.05
C ASP A 296 32.97 -32.95 6.44
N LYS A 297 33.73 -33.83 7.10
CA LYS A 297 35.09 -33.51 7.59
C LYS A 297 36.18 -33.76 6.55
N HIS A 298 35.84 -34.25 5.36
CA HIS A 298 36.72 -34.48 4.20
C HIS A 298 38.04 -35.21 4.51
N GLU A 299 38.83 -35.48 3.47
CA GLU A 299 40.06 -36.29 3.61
C GLU A 299 41.10 -35.68 4.57
N ASN A 300 41.11 -34.36 4.76
CA ASN A 300 42.02 -33.68 5.70
C ASN A 300 41.66 -33.90 7.19
N ASN A 301 40.45 -34.35 7.51
CA ASN A 301 40.02 -34.55 8.91
C ASN A 301 39.11 -35.78 9.13
N LYS A 302 38.99 -36.66 8.13
CA LYS A 302 38.20 -37.91 8.16
C LYS A 302 38.93 -39.08 8.81
N GLY A 303 40.26 -39.14 8.76
CA GLY A 303 41.05 -40.22 9.38
C GLY A 303 40.70 -41.62 8.83
N PRO A 304 40.77 -42.70 9.64
CA PRO A 304 40.54 -44.07 9.17
C PRO A 304 39.05 -44.42 8.93
N PHE A 305 38.14 -43.44 9.07
CA PHE A 305 36.71 -43.67 8.99
C PHE A 305 36.19 -43.61 7.54
N LYS A 306 35.22 -44.45 7.19
CA LYS A 306 34.58 -44.44 5.85
C LYS A 306 33.83 -43.13 5.55
N SER A 307 33.27 -42.50 6.59
CA SER A 307 32.65 -41.18 6.54
C SER A 307 32.73 -40.58 7.93
N ARG A 308 32.97 -39.26 8.01
CA ARG A 308 33.01 -38.53 9.28
C ARG A 308 32.31 -37.20 9.07
N LYS A 309 31.22 -36.98 9.80
CA LYS A 309 30.42 -35.77 9.75
C LYS A 309 30.32 -35.16 11.14
N ASP A 310 30.37 -33.84 11.22
CA ASP A 310 29.97 -33.10 12.41
C ASP A 310 28.56 -32.55 12.21
N TYR A 311 27.70 -32.78 13.19
CA TYR A 311 26.37 -32.19 13.20
C TYR A 311 26.38 -30.93 14.04
N VAL A 312 25.83 -29.86 13.49
CA VAL A 312 25.56 -28.61 14.19
C VAL A 312 24.04 -28.46 14.30
N ILE A 313 23.60 -27.94 15.44
CA ILE A 313 22.18 -27.74 15.76
C ILE A 313 21.92 -26.24 15.70
N PHE A 314 20.91 -25.82 14.94
CA PHE A 314 20.61 -24.41 14.72
C PHE A 314 20.48 -23.61 16.02
N ASP A 315 19.66 -24.10 16.95
CA ASP A 315 19.42 -23.44 18.26
C ASP A 315 20.65 -23.42 19.19
N LYS A 316 21.77 -24.02 18.78
CA LYS A 316 23.03 -24.07 19.51
C LYS A 316 24.13 -23.22 18.90
N ILE A 317 23.87 -22.56 17.78
CA ILE A 317 24.83 -21.67 17.13
C ILE A 317 24.58 -20.25 17.63
N LEU A 318 25.60 -19.63 18.22
CA LEU A 318 25.57 -18.22 18.62
C LEU A 318 25.86 -17.32 17.41
N THR A 319 26.91 -17.64 16.65
CA THR A 319 27.32 -16.93 15.43
C THR A 319 28.17 -17.85 14.54
N TYR A 320 28.40 -17.44 13.30
CA TYR A 320 29.38 -18.05 12.41
C TYR A 320 30.20 -16.99 11.67
N GLU A 321 31.38 -17.38 11.23
CA GLU A 321 32.32 -16.55 10.45
C GLU A 321 32.80 -17.34 9.22
N VAL A 322 32.99 -16.66 8.08
CA VAL A 322 33.48 -17.25 6.84
C VAL A 322 34.74 -16.52 6.41
N ASN A 323 35.87 -17.23 6.41
CA ASN A 323 37.18 -16.72 6.04
C ASN A 323 37.65 -17.32 4.72
N GLU A 324 37.39 -16.63 3.61
CA GLU A 324 37.78 -17.08 2.27
C GLU A 324 39.29 -17.00 2.02
N TYR A 325 39.81 -17.98 1.27
CA TYR A 325 41.19 -17.98 0.84
C TYR A 325 41.38 -18.68 -0.51
N THR A 326 42.42 -18.28 -1.23
CA THR A 326 42.86 -18.93 -2.47
C THR A 326 43.96 -19.94 -2.19
N LEU A 327 43.90 -21.12 -2.83
CA LEU A 327 45.03 -22.06 -2.80
C LEU A 327 46.20 -21.45 -3.56
N VAL A 328 47.30 -21.18 -2.88
CA VAL A 328 48.56 -20.83 -3.53
C VAL A 328 49.10 -22.12 -4.16
N SER A 329 49.12 -22.21 -5.49
CA SER A 329 49.80 -23.29 -6.19
C SER A 329 51.29 -23.24 -5.83
N LYS A 330 51.77 -24.26 -5.12
CA LYS A 330 53.21 -24.47 -4.89
C LYS A 330 53.87 -25.04 -6.13
#